data_AF-A0A6B8RQA6-F1
#
_entry.id   AF-A0A6B8RQA6-F1
#
_cell.length_a   1.000
_cell.length_b   1.000
_cell.length_c   1.000
_cell.angle_alpha   90.00
_cell.angle_beta   90.00
_cell.angle_gamma   90.00
#
_symmetry.space_group_name_H-M   'P 1'
#
loop_
_entity.id
_entity.type
_entity.pdbx_description
1 polymer ?
#
loop_
_entity_poly.entity_id
_entity_poly.type
_entity_poly.pdbx_seq_one_letter_code
_entity_poly.pdbx_strand_id
1 'polypeptide(L)'
;MDTLCRETRISTHMQLAVANDSASELLLAAKELKDAYLLSDMIEQNMANGNIPKLDLQRTLFSFYAKGRDVILPHLAKEGSELMVDWLALFKNENYMFHLDLNDSLLLKLMLENAKNGNFSVPALIEEDKNVLTPFNIIKSKVRFQLIRSYPQPSVEIHISILVKIKDIPQHAEYLTSSLIPQIKEKTAAHLEHDIQMLLSRFHDKDMDPVGLQEFVMHQTRTKLSEGFPVEARVHVKIDLVQIGYRESKY
;
A
#
# COMPACT_ATOMS: atom_id res chain seq x y z
N MET A 1 5.43 -17.04 -16.37
CA MET A 1 4.71 -17.46 -15.16
C MET A 1 4.41 -18.96 -15.15
N ASP A 2 3.90 -19.51 -16.25
CA ASP A 2 3.60 -20.93 -16.43
C ASP A 2 4.69 -21.94 -16.01
N THR A 3 5.96 -21.62 -16.26
CA THR A 3 7.09 -22.47 -15.83
C THR A 3 7.26 -22.45 -14.32
N LEU A 4 7.14 -21.27 -13.70
CA LEU A 4 7.29 -21.09 -12.24
C LEU A 4 6.21 -21.85 -11.46
N CYS A 5 5.00 -21.96 -12.02
CA CYS A 5 3.89 -22.69 -11.40
C CYS A 5 4.04 -24.22 -11.45
N ARG A 6 4.78 -24.74 -12.43
CA ARG A 6 4.90 -26.18 -12.68
C ARG A 6 6.15 -26.79 -12.03
N GLU A 7 7.13 -25.96 -11.67
CA GLU A 7 8.39 -26.43 -11.09
C GLU A 7 8.30 -26.60 -9.57
N THR A 8 8.31 -27.86 -9.11
CA THR A 8 8.26 -28.23 -7.68
C THR A 8 9.50 -27.83 -6.87
N ARG A 9 10.58 -27.43 -7.54
CA ARG A 9 11.83 -26.96 -6.91
C ARG A 9 11.77 -25.49 -6.49
N ILE A 10 10.76 -24.75 -6.95
CA ILE A 10 10.59 -23.33 -6.68
C ILE A 10 9.77 -23.16 -5.41
N SER A 11 10.35 -22.48 -4.42
CA SER A 11 9.63 -22.14 -3.19
C SER A 11 8.49 -21.17 -3.51
N THR A 12 7.31 -21.41 -2.97
CA THR A 12 6.18 -20.48 -3.04
C THR A 12 6.43 -19.17 -2.29
N HIS A 13 7.44 -19.13 -1.43
CA HIS A 13 7.91 -17.92 -0.72
C HIS A 13 8.98 -17.16 -1.50
N MET A 14 9.32 -17.59 -2.72
CA MET A 14 10.20 -16.84 -3.60
C MET A 14 9.65 -15.43 -3.84
N GLN A 15 10.53 -14.45 -3.84
CA GLN A 15 10.20 -13.07 -4.17
C GLN A 15 10.45 -12.82 -5.65
N LEU A 16 9.53 -12.09 -6.26
CA LEU A 16 9.65 -11.55 -7.61
C LEU A 16 9.74 -10.04 -7.49
N ALA A 17 10.59 -9.42 -8.30
CA ALA A 17 10.75 -7.97 -8.35
C ALA A 17 11.09 -7.54 -9.78
N VAL A 18 10.88 -6.26 -10.06
CA VAL A 18 11.14 -5.62 -11.36
C VAL A 18 12.32 -4.69 -11.21
N ALA A 19 13.28 -4.76 -12.12
CA ALA A 19 14.35 -3.79 -12.20
C ALA A 19 13.92 -2.60 -13.08
N ASN A 20 14.23 -1.37 -12.66
CA ASN A 20 13.98 -0.18 -13.47
C ASN A 20 14.64 -0.26 -14.85
N ASP A 21 15.88 -0.77 -14.88
CA ASP A 21 16.67 -0.89 -16.12
C ASP A 21 17.11 -2.34 -16.36
N SER A 22 18.14 -2.78 -15.65
CA SER A 22 18.77 -4.08 -15.87
C SER A 22 18.81 -4.90 -14.58
N ALA A 23 18.11 -6.03 -14.58
CA ALA A 23 18.20 -7.00 -13.50
C ALA A 23 19.63 -7.49 -13.29
N SER A 24 20.41 -7.62 -14.38
CA SER A 24 21.82 -8.01 -14.29
C SER A 24 22.65 -6.95 -13.57
N GLU A 25 22.38 -5.66 -13.77
CA GLU A 25 23.12 -4.59 -13.10
C GLU A 25 22.80 -4.49 -11.61
N LEU A 26 21.53 -4.68 -11.23
CA LEU A 26 21.15 -4.74 -9.81
C LEU A 26 21.81 -5.93 -9.10
N LEU A 27 21.83 -7.11 -9.76
CA LEU A 27 22.49 -8.29 -9.22
C LEU A 27 24.01 -8.13 -9.11
N LEU A 28 24.64 -7.48 -10.09
CA LEU A 28 26.07 -7.16 -10.04
C LEU A 28 26.38 -6.18 -8.90
N ALA A 29 25.57 -5.14 -8.72
CA ALA A 29 25.74 -4.18 -7.62
C ALA A 29 25.61 -4.86 -6.24
N ALA A 30 24.61 -5.75 -6.07
CA ALA A 30 24.47 -6.53 -4.83
C ALA A 30 25.70 -7.44 -4.60
N LYS A 31 26.22 -8.05 -5.66
CA LYS A 31 27.44 -8.86 -5.62
C LYS A 31 28.68 -8.04 -5.25
N GLU A 32 28.83 -6.82 -5.75
CA GLU A 32 29.93 -5.91 -5.42
C GLU A 32 29.92 -5.52 -3.93
N LEU A 33 28.73 -5.38 -3.35
CA LEU A 33 28.53 -5.15 -1.91
C LEU A 33 28.75 -6.42 -1.06
N LYS A 34 29.02 -7.56 -1.70
CA LYS A 34 29.27 -8.88 -1.07
C LYS A 34 28.13 -9.36 -0.17
N ASP A 35 26.92 -8.94 -0.48
CA ASP A 35 25.72 -9.34 0.24
C ASP A 35 24.76 -10.03 -0.74
N ALA A 36 24.67 -11.35 -0.61
CA ALA A 36 23.84 -12.19 -1.47
C ALA A 36 22.34 -12.03 -1.21
N TYR A 37 21.96 -11.51 -0.03
CA TYR A 37 20.57 -11.36 0.39
C TYR A 37 20.10 -9.91 0.36
N LEU A 38 20.98 -8.96 0.05
CA LEU A 38 20.68 -7.53 0.06
C LEU A 38 19.33 -7.17 -0.59
N LEU A 39 19.10 -7.62 -1.83
CA LEU A 39 17.87 -7.28 -2.55
C LEU A 39 16.62 -7.89 -1.91
N SER A 40 16.68 -9.14 -1.46
CA SER A 40 15.56 -9.77 -0.76
C SER A 40 15.31 -9.11 0.59
N ASP A 41 16.38 -8.83 1.35
CA ASP A 41 16.30 -8.19 2.66
C ASP A 41 15.70 -6.79 2.55
N MET A 42 16.06 -6.02 1.52
CA MET A 42 15.47 -4.71 1.26
C MET A 42 13.95 -4.79 1.02
N ILE A 43 13.49 -5.78 0.26
CA ILE A 43 12.06 -6.00 0.02
C ILE A 43 11.38 -6.46 1.33
N GLU A 44 11.96 -7.43 2.03
CA GLU A 44 11.43 -7.96 3.30
C GLU A 44 11.31 -6.89 4.37
N GLN A 45 12.34 -6.05 4.52
CA GLN A 45 12.31 -4.93 5.45
C GLN A 45 11.21 -3.93 5.09
N ASN A 46 10.99 -3.66 3.80
CA ASN A 46 9.90 -2.79 3.36
C ASN A 46 8.51 -3.42 3.57
N MET A 47 8.36 -4.73 3.39
CA MET A 47 7.12 -5.43 3.73
C MET A 47 6.86 -5.43 5.24
N ALA A 48 7.91 -5.61 6.04
CA ALA A 48 7.85 -5.73 7.50
C ALA A 48 7.69 -4.40 8.22
N ASN A 49 8.25 -3.30 7.68
CA ASN A 49 8.35 -2.02 8.37
C ASN A 49 7.95 -0.79 7.52
N GLY A 50 7.85 -0.96 6.20
CA GLY A 50 7.63 0.10 5.23
C GLY A 50 6.25 0.06 4.59
N ASN A 51 6.17 0.58 3.37
CA ASN A 51 4.90 0.85 2.70
C ASN A 51 4.51 -0.22 1.66
N ILE A 52 5.36 -1.21 1.44
CA ILE A 52 5.07 -2.32 0.51
C ILE A 52 4.15 -3.36 1.19
N PRO A 53 3.07 -3.82 0.52
CA PRO A 53 2.22 -4.91 1.02
C PRO A 53 2.98 -6.23 1.05
N LYS A 54 2.47 -7.24 1.76
CA LYS A 54 3.09 -8.57 1.69
C LYS A 54 2.94 -9.16 0.29
N LEU A 55 4.06 -9.44 -0.34
CA LEU A 55 4.17 -10.04 -1.66
C LEU A 55 5.06 -11.28 -1.59
N ASP A 56 4.62 -12.32 -2.27
CA ASP A 56 5.37 -13.56 -2.49
C ASP A 56 4.91 -14.15 -3.84
N LEU A 57 5.60 -15.20 -4.29
CA LEU A 57 5.25 -15.88 -5.54
C LEU A 57 3.81 -16.39 -5.50
N GLN A 58 3.34 -16.93 -4.37
CA GLN A 58 1.97 -17.43 -4.24
C GLN A 58 0.92 -16.34 -4.52
N ARG A 59 1.07 -15.17 -3.92
CA ARG A 59 0.18 -14.01 -4.12
C ARG A 59 0.28 -13.46 -5.53
N THR A 60 1.50 -13.39 -6.07
CA THR A 60 1.73 -12.92 -7.44
C THR A 60 1.04 -13.82 -8.45
N LEU A 61 1.19 -15.14 -8.30
CA LEU A 61 0.54 -16.12 -9.16
C LEU A 61 -0.97 -16.10 -8.99
N PHE A 62 -1.47 -15.91 -7.77
CA PHE A 62 -2.90 -15.73 -7.53
C PHE A 62 -3.44 -14.54 -8.34
N SER A 63 -2.80 -13.36 -8.25
CA SER A 63 -3.20 -12.20 -9.06
C SER A 63 -3.06 -12.44 -10.55
N PHE A 64 -2.00 -13.11 -11.01
CA PHE A 64 -1.76 -13.36 -12.44
C PHE A 64 -2.84 -14.22 -13.10
N TYR A 65 -3.39 -15.22 -12.39
CA TYR A 65 -4.45 -16.08 -12.92
C TYR A 65 -5.86 -15.67 -12.47
N ALA A 66 -5.99 -14.78 -11.49
CA ALA A 66 -7.28 -14.29 -11.03
C ALA A 66 -7.93 -13.43 -12.11
N LYS A 67 -9.23 -13.69 -12.35
CA LYS A 67 -10.01 -12.79 -13.19
C LYS A 67 -10.37 -11.54 -12.37
N GLY A 68 -9.96 -10.36 -12.83
CA GLY A 68 -10.32 -9.09 -12.19
C GLY A 68 -9.42 -8.71 -11.01
N ARG A 69 -8.14 -9.11 -11.06
CA ARG A 69 -7.07 -8.56 -10.22
C ARG A 69 -5.80 -8.42 -11.04
N ASP A 70 -5.12 -7.29 -10.91
CA ASP A 70 -3.86 -7.03 -11.59
C ASP A 70 -2.64 -7.41 -10.74
N VAL A 71 -1.51 -7.67 -11.42
CA VAL A 71 -0.26 -8.07 -10.77
C VAL A 71 0.49 -6.85 -10.27
N ILE A 72 1.02 -6.98 -9.05
CA ILE A 72 1.85 -5.98 -8.40
C ILE A 72 3.17 -6.63 -7.98
N LEU A 73 4.28 -5.95 -8.24
CA LEU A 73 5.61 -6.42 -7.90
C LEU A 73 6.41 -5.30 -7.25
N PRO A 74 7.31 -5.59 -6.30
CA PRO A 74 8.33 -4.64 -5.88
C PRO A 74 9.13 -4.13 -7.08
N HIS A 75 9.36 -2.83 -7.13
CA HIS A 75 10.22 -2.19 -8.12
C HIS A 75 11.55 -1.82 -7.46
N LEU A 76 12.65 -2.20 -8.10
CA LEU A 76 14.00 -1.98 -7.63
C LEU A 76 14.75 -1.10 -8.61
N ALA A 77 15.44 -0.10 -8.08
CA ALA A 77 16.22 0.83 -8.87
C ALA A 77 17.62 0.96 -8.29
N LYS A 78 18.49 1.61 -9.08
CA LYS A 78 19.83 2.00 -8.67
C LYS A 78 20.00 3.48 -8.95
N GLU A 79 20.26 4.26 -7.91
CA GLU A 79 20.60 5.68 -8.05
C GLU A 79 22.09 5.84 -7.74
N GLY A 80 22.89 6.17 -8.75
CA GLY A 80 24.34 6.18 -8.63
C GLY A 80 24.89 4.80 -8.27
N SER A 81 25.43 4.66 -7.06
CA SER A 81 25.93 3.38 -6.53
C SER A 81 24.97 2.69 -5.55
N GLU A 82 23.87 3.35 -5.18
CA GLU A 82 22.97 2.85 -4.15
C GLU A 82 21.80 2.10 -4.76
N LEU A 83 21.57 0.89 -4.25
CA LEU A 83 20.38 0.10 -4.56
C LEU A 83 19.23 0.63 -3.71
N MET A 84 18.04 0.76 -4.31
CA MET A 84 16.85 1.21 -3.61
C MET A 84 15.60 0.48 -4.04
N VAL A 85 14.64 0.47 -3.12
CA VAL A 85 13.28 0.04 -3.39
C VAL A 85 12.51 1.25 -3.90
N ASP A 86 12.18 1.22 -5.19
CA ASP A 86 11.33 2.21 -5.85
C ASP A 86 9.86 1.74 -5.88
N TRP A 87 9.46 1.19 -4.73
CA TRP A 87 8.10 0.79 -4.35
C TRP A 87 7.45 -0.29 -5.21
N LEU A 88 6.41 0.01 -5.99
CA LEU A 88 5.54 -0.99 -6.60
C LEU A 88 5.33 -0.76 -8.09
N ALA A 89 5.74 -1.73 -8.92
CA ALA A 89 5.39 -1.80 -10.33
C ALA A 89 4.02 -2.49 -10.50
N LEU A 90 3.16 -1.90 -11.34
CA LEU A 90 1.84 -2.40 -11.68
C LEU A 90 1.82 -2.96 -13.10
N PHE A 91 1.19 -4.12 -13.24
CA PHE A 91 1.08 -4.84 -14.52
C PHE A 91 -0.38 -5.11 -14.84
N LYS A 92 -0.75 -4.89 -16.10
CA LYS A 92 -2.02 -5.35 -16.64
C LYS A 92 -1.76 -6.49 -17.59
N ASN A 93 -2.24 -7.69 -17.23
CA ASN A 93 -1.82 -8.94 -17.86
C ASN A 93 -0.28 -9.07 -17.82
N GLU A 94 0.38 -9.09 -18.99
CA GLU A 94 1.84 -9.21 -19.12
C GLU A 94 2.55 -7.86 -19.31
N ASN A 95 1.80 -6.76 -19.40
CA ASN A 95 2.36 -5.45 -19.73
C ASN A 95 2.62 -4.62 -18.49
N TYR A 96 3.83 -4.05 -18.38
CA TYR A 96 4.14 -3.01 -17.42
C TYR A 96 3.31 -1.76 -17.72
N MET A 97 2.72 -1.16 -16.69
CA MET A 97 1.87 0.02 -16.84
C MET A 97 2.53 1.27 -16.28
N PHE A 98 2.86 1.24 -14.99
CA PHE A 98 3.56 2.31 -14.27
C PHE A 98 3.96 1.79 -12.89
N HIS A 99 4.79 2.55 -12.17
CA HIS A 99 5.10 2.29 -10.77
C HIS A 99 4.44 3.33 -9.86
N LEU A 100 4.21 2.95 -8.62
CA LEU A 100 3.69 3.80 -7.55
C LEU A 100 4.84 4.42 -6.77
N ASP A 101 4.61 5.60 -6.19
CA ASP A 101 5.55 6.19 -5.25
C ASP A 101 5.36 5.62 -3.82
N LEU A 102 6.10 6.19 -2.86
CA LEU A 102 6.06 5.84 -1.45
C LEU A 102 4.65 5.93 -0.85
N ASN A 103 3.92 6.99 -1.18
CA ASN A 103 2.61 7.29 -0.59
C ASN A 103 1.56 6.38 -1.22
N ASP A 104 1.48 6.35 -2.55
CA ASP A 104 0.53 5.52 -3.29
C ASP A 104 0.69 4.02 -2.97
N SER A 105 1.93 3.57 -2.73
CA SER A 105 2.19 2.20 -2.32
C SER A 105 1.62 1.88 -0.95
N LEU A 106 1.68 2.82 0.00
CA LEU A 106 1.01 2.66 1.28
C LEU A 106 -0.51 2.61 1.13
N LEU A 107 -1.08 3.50 0.31
CA LEU A 107 -2.52 3.54 0.07
C LEU A 107 -3.01 2.21 -0.52
N LEU A 108 -2.29 1.67 -1.50
CA LEU A 108 -2.56 0.35 -2.06
C LEU A 108 -2.42 -0.75 -0.98
N LYS A 109 -1.36 -0.73 -0.17
CA LYS A 109 -1.18 -1.67 0.95
C LYS A 109 -2.37 -1.66 1.91
N LEU A 110 -2.89 -0.48 2.26
CA LEU A 110 -4.04 -0.32 3.15
C LEU A 110 -5.34 -0.87 2.57
N MET A 111 -5.46 -0.94 1.24
CA MET A 111 -6.59 -1.58 0.56
C MET A 111 -6.42 -3.10 0.43
N LEU A 112 -5.19 -3.60 0.36
CA LEU A 112 -4.89 -5.01 0.11
C LEU A 112 -4.84 -5.88 1.37
N GLU A 113 -4.41 -5.32 2.50
CA GLU A 113 -4.22 -6.10 3.71
C GLU A 113 -4.44 -5.33 5.01
N ASN A 114 -4.68 -6.09 6.08
CA ASN A 114 -4.64 -5.58 7.45
C ASN A 114 -3.17 -5.31 7.82
N ALA A 115 -2.69 -4.12 7.48
CA ALA A 115 -1.32 -3.70 7.67
C ALA A 115 -0.98 -3.64 9.18
N LYS A 116 0.27 -3.98 9.52
CA LYS A 116 0.81 -3.89 10.90
C LYS A 116 1.91 -2.85 11.04
N ASN A 117 2.15 -2.10 9.97
CA ASN A 117 3.22 -1.13 9.82
C ASN A 117 2.87 -0.25 8.60
N GLY A 118 3.63 0.82 8.43
CA GLY A 118 3.44 1.81 7.37
C GLY A 118 3.78 3.19 7.90
N ASN A 119 4.29 4.06 7.03
CA ASN A 119 4.63 5.42 7.39
C ASN A 119 4.07 6.36 6.33
N PHE A 120 3.46 7.45 6.77
CA PHE A 120 2.97 8.50 5.91
C PHE A 120 3.07 9.83 6.62
N SER A 121 3.00 10.91 5.87
CA SER A 121 2.94 12.24 6.43
C SER A 121 1.79 12.99 5.78
N VAL A 122 1.11 13.81 6.56
CA VAL A 122 0.02 14.64 6.06
C VAL A 122 0.34 16.11 6.29
N PRO A 123 -0.05 17.01 5.38
CA PRO A 123 0.15 18.45 5.58
C PRO A 123 -0.53 18.97 6.84
N ALA A 124 0.27 19.64 7.67
CA ALA A 124 -0.08 20.58 8.73
C ALA A 124 -1.41 20.32 9.48
N LEU A 125 -1.33 19.53 10.56
CA LEU A 125 -2.45 19.35 11.50
C LEU A 125 -2.32 20.16 12.78
N ILE A 126 -1.11 20.64 13.07
CA ILE A 126 -0.71 21.21 14.37
C ILE A 126 -0.15 22.64 14.20
N GLU A 127 0.28 23.05 13.01
CA GLU A 127 0.82 24.38 12.71
C GLU A 127 0.03 25.07 11.59
N GLU A 128 0.06 26.41 11.55
CA GLU A 128 -0.60 27.20 10.49
C GLU A 128 0.13 27.11 9.14
N ASP A 129 1.42 26.74 9.14
CA ASP A 129 2.21 26.57 7.93
C ASP A 129 1.90 25.23 7.24
N LYS A 130 1.25 25.31 6.07
CA LYS A 130 0.89 24.16 5.23
C LYS A 130 2.10 23.40 4.67
N ASN A 131 3.31 23.96 4.74
CA ASN A 131 4.53 23.28 4.29
C ASN A 131 5.09 22.29 5.32
N VAL A 132 4.58 22.30 6.56
CA VAL A 132 5.02 21.38 7.60
C VAL A 132 4.24 20.08 7.51
N LEU A 133 4.94 18.96 7.34
CA LEU A 133 4.34 17.63 7.30
C LEU A 133 4.32 17.01 8.70
N THR A 134 3.18 16.45 9.10
CA THR A 134 3.06 15.68 10.35
C THR A 134 3.28 14.20 10.06
N PRO A 135 4.39 13.59 10.54
CA PRO A 135 4.70 12.19 10.25
C PRO A 135 3.94 11.24 11.19
N PHE A 136 3.33 10.23 10.59
CA PHE A 136 2.59 9.16 11.26
C PHE A 136 3.23 7.80 10.98
N ASN A 137 3.14 6.93 11.97
CA ASN A 137 3.43 5.51 11.84
C ASN A 137 2.17 4.69 12.16
N ILE A 138 1.85 3.75 11.28
CA ILE A 138 0.71 2.84 11.41
C ILE A 138 1.11 1.70 12.35
N ILE A 139 0.32 1.54 13.41
CA ILE A 139 0.45 0.41 14.34
C ILE A 139 -0.32 -0.78 13.83
N LYS A 140 -1.54 -0.54 13.33
CA LYS A 140 -2.37 -1.54 12.67
C LYS A 140 -3.43 -0.88 11.81
N SER A 141 -3.83 -1.54 10.75
CA SER A 141 -5.03 -1.21 9.98
C SER A 141 -5.96 -2.41 9.86
N LYS A 142 -7.21 -2.12 9.52
CA LYS A 142 -8.20 -3.11 9.11
C LYS A 142 -8.93 -2.60 7.88
N VAL A 143 -8.99 -3.40 6.84
CA VAL A 143 -9.78 -3.12 5.64
C VAL A 143 -10.97 -4.07 5.55
N ARG A 144 -12.12 -3.55 5.08
CA ARG A 144 -13.31 -4.33 4.77
C ARG A 144 -13.98 -3.77 3.53
N PHE A 145 -14.31 -4.65 2.59
CA PHE A 145 -15.14 -4.31 1.45
C PHE A 145 -16.61 -4.64 1.71
N GLN A 146 -17.50 -3.78 1.23
CA GLN A 146 -18.94 -3.97 1.30
C GLN A 146 -19.55 -3.72 -0.07
N LEU A 147 -20.22 -4.73 -0.62
CA LEU A 147 -21.01 -4.58 -1.84
C LEU A 147 -22.28 -3.79 -1.52
N ILE A 148 -22.45 -2.63 -2.15
CA ILE A 148 -23.63 -1.77 -1.99
C ILE A 148 -24.65 -2.05 -3.08
N ARG A 149 -24.17 -2.26 -4.31
CA ARG A 149 -25.02 -2.50 -5.48
C ARG A 149 -24.30 -3.45 -6.43
N SER A 150 -25.04 -4.37 -7.04
CA SER A 150 -24.51 -5.33 -8.03
C SER A 150 -24.91 -5.01 -9.47
N TYR A 151 -25.96 -4.21 -9.69
CA TYR A 151 -26.52 -3.90 -11.02
C TYR A 151 -27.19 -2.51 -11.03
N PRO A 152 -27.22 -1.77 -12.15
CA PRO A 152 -26.57 -2.05 -13.45
C PRO A 152 -25.06 -1.91 -13.40
N GLN A 153 -24.56 -1.01 -12.54
CA GLN A 153 -23.14 -0.80 -12.30
C GLN A 153 -22.82 -1.18 -10.84
N PRO A 154 -21.91 -2.14 -10.62
CA PRO A 154 -21.52 -2.54 -9.27
C PRO A 154 -20.87 -1.40 -8.50
N SER A 155 -21.19 -1.28 -7.21
CA SER A 155 -20.62 -0.29 -6.31
C SER A 155 -20.17 -0.94 -5.01
N VAL A 156 -18.93 -0.66 -4.62
CA VAL A 156 -18.28 -1.18 -3.42
C VAL A 156 -17.87 -0.02 -2.51
N GLU A 157 -18.12 -0.18 -1.21
CA GLU A 157 -17.52 0.67 -0.20
C GLU A 157 -16.30 -0.01 0.41
N ILE A 158 -15.21 0.75 0.52
CA ILE A 158 -13.94 0.34 1.12
C ILE A 158 -13.81 1.04 2.48
N HIS A 159 -13.96 0.26 3.55
CA HIS A 159 -13.87 0.76 4.92
C HIS A 159 -12.50 0.44 5.51
N ILE A 160 -11.69 1.46 5.80
CA ILE A 160 -10.34 1.33 6.35
C ILE A 160 -10.30 1.96 7.74
N SER A 161 -9.96 1.19 8.76
CA SER A 161 -9.71 1.70 10.11
C SER A 161 -8.22 1.62 10.43
N ILE A 162 -7.60 2.71 10.85
CA ILE A 162 -6.15 2.80 11.06
C ILE A 162 -5.87 3.31 12.48
N LEU A 163 -5.06 2.57 13.22
CA LEU A 163 -4.47 3.03 14.48
C LEU A 163 -3.05 3.54 14.20
N VAL A 164 -2.81 4.81 14.52
CA VAL A 164 -1.54 5.49 14.25
C VAL A 164 -0.90 6.06 15.52
N LYS A 165 0.41 6.29 15.44
CA LYS A 165 1.19 7.14 16.36
C LYS A 165 1.84 8.27 15.56
N ILE A 166 1.98 9.44 16.18
CA ILE A 166 2.81 10.52 15.64
C ILE A 166 4.28 10.15 15.91
N LYS A 167 5.15 10.21 14.90
CA LYS A 167 6.57 9.83 15.04
C LYS A 167 7.37 10.89 15.82
N ASP A 168 7.24 12.13 15.39
CA ASP A 168 8.01 13.26 15.91
C ASP A 168 7.03 14.25 16.50
N ILE A 169 6.53 13.95 17.70
CA ILE A 169 5.69 14.91 18.43
C ILE A 169 6.56 16.16 18.63
N PRO A 170 6.13 17.35 18.16
CA PRO A 170 6.89 18.57 18.36
C PRO A 170 7.20 18.80 19.85
N GLN A 171 8.22 19.61 20.16
CA GLN A 171 8.58 19.97 21.55
C GLN A 171 7.39 20.48 22.38
N HIS A 172 6.32 20.91 21.72
CA HIS A 172 5.05 21.29 22.32
C HIS A 172 4.00 20.16 22.39
N ALA A 173 4.41 18.95 22.81
CA ALA A 173 3.51 17.82 23.06
C ALA A 173 2.32 18.15 23.98
N GLU A 174 2.46 19.21 24.79
CA GLU A 174 1.42 19.84 25.61
C GLU A 174 0.18 20.27 24.82
N TYR A 175 0.29 20.51 23.51
CA TYR A 175 -0.82 20.91 22.64
C TYR A 175 -1.67 19.76 22.10
N LEU A 176 -1.32 18.49 22.35
CA LEU A 176 -2.20 17.33 22.08
C LEU A 176 -3.34 17.26 23.11
N THR A 177 -4.10 18.35 23.21
CA THR A 177 -5.29 18.45 24.05
C THR A 177 -6.38 17.51 23.55
N SER A 178 -7.33 17.18 24.41
CA SER A 178 -8.53 16.42 24.04
C SER A 178 -9.34 17.05 22.90
N SER A 179 -9.17 18.36 22.65
CA SER A 179 -9.86 19.11 21.59
C SER A 179 -9.16 19.06 20.22
N LEU A 180 -7.83 18.88 20.19
CA LEU A 180 -7.06 18.83 18.95
C LEU A 180 -7.05 17.41 18.35
N ILE A 181 -7.10 16.38 19.19
CA ILE A 181 -7.09 14.97 18.75
C ILE A 181 -8.24 14.65 17.77
N PRO A 182 -9.51 15.06 18.01
CA PRO A 182 -10.58 14.87 17.03
C PRO A 182 -10.28 15.52 15.69
N GLN A 183 -9.73 16.74 15.68
CA GLN A 183 -9.39 17.46 14.45
C GLN A 183 -8.27 16.78 13.67
N ILE A 184 -7.24 16.29 14.36
CA ILE A 184 -6.16 15.49 13.76
C ILE A 184 -6.76 14.25 13.11
N LYS A 185 -7.60 13.49 13.84
CA LYS A 185 -8.23 12.27 13.31
C LYS A 185 -9.06 12.55 12.05
N GLU A 186 -9.90 13.57 12.09
CA GLU A 186 -10.79 13.94 10.98
C GLU A 186 -10.02 14.42 9.76
N LYS A 187 -9.07 15.35 9.93
CA LYS A 187 -8.25 15.85 8.83
C LYS A 187 -7.36 14.75 8.22
N THR A 188 -6.74 13.90 9.04
CA THR A 188 -5.96 12.75 8.54
C THR A 188 -6.85 11.77 7.80
N ALA A 189 -8.05 11.47 8.31
CA ALA A 189 -9.01 10.60 7.63
C ALA A 189 -9.41 11.16 6.27
N ALA A 190 -9.82 12.43 6.22
CA ALA A 190 -10.23 13.09 4.99
C ALA A 190 -9.11 13.16 3.95
N HIS A 191 -7.87 13.40 4.38
CA HIS A 191 -6.71 13.40 3.49
C HIS A 191 -6.46 12.03 2.86
N LEU A 192 -6.45 10.96 3.67
CA LEU A 192 -6.27 9.60 3.14
C LEU A 192 -7.47 9.15 2.29
N GLU A 193 -8.70 9.51 2.66
CA GLU A 193 -9.89 9.25 1.82
C GLU A 193 -9.73 9.88 0.43
N HIS A 194 -9.31 11.15 0.39
CA HIS A 194 -9.07 11.87 -0.85
C HIS A 194 -8.00 11.18 -1.70
N ASP A 195 -6.84 10.89 -1.12
CA ASP A 195 -5.71 10.32 -1.86
C ASP A 195 -6.02 8.90 -2.36
N ILE A 196 -6.70 8.07 -1.55
CA ILE A 196 -7.12 6.72 -1.98
C ILE A 196 -8.14 6.84 -3.11
N GLN A 197 -9.10 7.78 -3.04
CA GLN A 197 -10.06 8.00 -4.11
C GLN A 197 -9.39 8.45 -5.41
N MET A 198 -8.37 9.30 -5.32
CA MET A 198 -7.55 9.73 -6.46
C MET A 198 -6.78 8.54 -7.07
N LEU A 199 -6.17 7.69 -6.23
CA LEU A 199 -5.46 6.50 -6.69
C LEU A 199 -6.41 5.50 -7.38
N LEU A 200 -7.58 5.26 -6.81
CA LEU A 200 -8.62 4.41 -7.43
C LEU A 200 -9.10 4.97 -8.77
N SER A 201 -9.25 6.29 -8.87
CA SER A 201 -9.61 6.95 -10.13
C SER A 201 -8.51 6.75 -11.19
N ARG A 202 -7.24 6.86 -10.80
CA ARG A 202 -6.10 6.60 -11.69
C ARG A 202 -6.04 5.14 -12.18
N PHE A 203 -6.42 4.19 -11.33
CA PHE A 203 -6.58 2.78 -11.72
C PHE A 203 -7.73 2.61 -12.71
N HIS A 204 -8.87 3.24 -12.45
CA HIS A 204 -10.03 3.23 -13.35
C HIS A 204 -9.69 3.80 -14.73
N ASP A 205 -9.02 4.97 -14.80
CA ASP A 205 -8.60 5.61 -16.05
C ASP A 205 -7.65 4.74 -16.90
N LYS A 206 -6.86 3.89 -16.24
CA LYS A 206 -5.94 2.94 -16.88
C LYS A 206 -6.56 1.56 -17.09
N ASP A 207 -7.84 1.41 -16.74
CA ASP A 207 -8.58 0.16 -16.83
C ASP A 207 -7.88 -0.97 -16.07
N MET A 208 -7.41 -0.70 -14.86
CA MET A 208 -6.67 -1.62 -13.99
C MET A 208 -7.38 -1.82 -12.65
N ASP A 209 -7.29 -3.00 -12.07
CA ASP A 209 -7.77 -3.30 -10.72
C ASP A 209 -6.70 -4.03 -9.87
N PRO A 210 -5.66 -3.33 -9.39
CA PRO A 210 -4.67 -3.90 -8.48
C PRO A 210 -5.26 -4.29 -7.11
N VAL A 211 -6.41 -3.71 -6.73
CA VAL A 211 -7.08 -3.95 -5.44
C VAL A 211 -7.89 -5.26 -5.46
N GLY A 212 -8.39 -5.66 -6.63
CA GLY A 212 -9.25 -6.83 -6.84
C GLY A 212 -10.71 -6.60 -6.46
N LEU A 213 -11.25 -5.41 -6.75
CA LEU A 213 -12.66 -5.08 -6.53
C LEU A 213 -13.59 -5.88 -7.46
N GLN A 214 -13.19 -6.10 -8.70
CA GLN A 214 -13.92 -6.93 -9.67
C GLN A 214 -13.99 -8.37 -9.19
N GLU A 215 -12.85 -8.94 -8.77
CA GLU A 215 -12.82 -10.27 -8.15
C GLU A 215 -13.79 -10.34 -6.95
N PHE A 216 -13.73 -9.36 -6.05
CA PHE A 216 -14.63 -9.30 -4.89
C PHE A 216 -16.12 -9.31 -5.28
N VAL A 217 -16.51 -8.49 -6.26
CA VAL A 217 -17.90 -8.42 -6.76
C VAL A 217 -18.32 -9.74 -7.41
N MET A 218 -17.47 -10.33 -8.25
CA MET A 218 -17.75 -11.62 -8.91
C MET A 218 -17.90 -12.75 -7.89
N HIS A 219 -17.06 -12.76 -6.85
CA HIS A 219 -17.19 -13.72 -5.75
C HIS A 219 -18.50 -13.57 -4.99
N GLN A 220 -18.95 -12.34 -4.71
CA GLN A 220 -20.19 -12.13 -3.96
C GLN A 220 -21.46 -12.36 -4.76
N THR A 221 -21.45 -12.01 -6.04
CA THR A 221 -22.64 -12.12 -6.90
C THR A 221 -22.71 -13.43 -7.67
N ARG A 222 -21.58 -14.14 -7.80
CA ARG A 222 -21.40 -15.30 -8.69
C ARG A 222 -21.71 -15.00 -10.16
N THR A 223 -21.50 -13.74 -10.57
CA THR A 223 -21.73 -13.27 -11.94
C THR A 223 -20.43 -12.87 -12.61
N LYS A 224 -20.40 -12.89 -13.94
CA LYS A 224 -19.31 -12.30 -14.72
C LYS A 224 -19.58 -10.81 -14.90
N LEU A 225 -18.57 -9.99 -14.70
CA LEU A 225 -18.62 -8.58 -15.06
C LEU A 225 -18.34 -8.39 -16.55
N SER A 226 -18.78 -7.24 -17.08
CA SER A 226 -18.41 -6.76 -18.42
C SER A 226 -16.90 -6.58 -18.53
N GLU A 227 -16.40 -6.47 -19.76
CA GLU A 227 -15.00 -6.11 -19.98
C GLU A 227 -14.66 -4.73 -19.39
N GLY A 228 -13.38 -4.54 -19.09
CA GLY A 228 -12.84 -3.37 -18.43
C GLY A 228 -13.01 -3.38 -16.91
N PHE A 229 -12.94 -2.21 -16.28
CA PHE A 229 -13.07 -2.01 -14.83
C PHE A 229 -14.39 -1.30 -14.46
N PRO A 230 -15.54 -2.00 -14.44
CA PRO A 230 -16.85 -1.37 -14.30
C PRO A 230 -17.26 -1.04 -12.85
N VAL A 231 -16.42 -1.33 -11.85
CA VAL A 231 -16.80 -1.24 -10.43
C VAL A 231 -16.52 0.16 -9.90
N GLU A 232 -17.56 0.81 -9.38
CA GLU A 232 -17.42 2.06 -8.64
C GLU A 232 -16.97 1.79 -7.21
N ALA A 233 -16.02 2.58 -6.72
CA ALA A 233 -15.52 2.48 -5.36
C ALA A 233 -15.72 3.80 -4.60
N ARG A 234 -16.20 3.70 -3.36
CA ARG A 234 -16.21 4.79 -2.39
C ARG A 234 -15.42 4.40 -1.16
N VAL A 235 -14.61 5.32 -0.64
CA VAL A 235 -13.69 5.03 0.45
C VAL A 235 -14.14 5.74 1.72
N HIS A 236 -14.05 5.04 2.83
CA HIS A 236 -14.27 5.57 4.17
C HIS A 236 -13.09 5.19 5.06
N VAL A 237 -12.38 6.20 5.58
CA VAL A 237 -11.24 6.03 6.48
C VAL A 237 -11.63 6.50 7.88
N LYS A 238 -11.29 5.68 8.87
CA LYS A 238 -11.34 6.04 10.28
C LYS A 238 -9.94 6.03 10.87
N ILE A 239 -9.55 7.13 11.49
CA ILE A 239 -8.28 7.26 12.21
C ILE A 239 -8.48 7.21 13.71
N ASP A 240 -7.70 6.35 14.36
CA ASP A 240 -7.49 6.35 15.80
C ASP A 240 -6.02 6.63 16.11
N LEU A 241 -5.78 7.34 17.21
CA LEU A 241 -4.46 7.83 17.60
C LEU A 241 -4.11 7.27 18.98
N VAL A 242 -2.90 6.74 19.13
CA VAL A 242 -2.39 6.34 20.45
C VAL A 242 -1.98 7.59 21.21
N GLN A 243 -2.69 7.87 22.32
CA GLN A 243 -2.27 8.89 23.28
C GLN A 243 -1.03 8.39 24.01
N ILE A 244 0.09 9.09 23.88
CA ILE A 244 1.25 8.85 24.73
C ILE A 244 0.92 9.43 26.10
N GLY A 245 0.61 8.58 27.07
CA GLY A 245 0.45 9.00 28.45
C GLY A 245 1.81 9.45 28.99
N TYR A 246 1.99 10.75 29.19
CA TYR A 246 3.06 11.26 30.03
C TYR A 246 2.74 10.84 31.47
N ARG A 247 3.36 9.77 31.96
CA ARG A 247 3.45 9.54 33.41
C ARG A 247 4.49 10.54 33.92
N GLU A 248 4.03 11.66 34.47
CA GLU A 248 4.85 12.44 35.39
C GLU A 248 5.30 11.49 36.51
N SER A 249 6.57 11.10 36.47
CA SER A 249 7.24 10.54 37.65
C SER A 249 7.44 11.70 38.62
N LYS A 250 6.48 11.90 39.52
CA LYS A 250 6.69 12.72 40.70
C LYS A 250 7.74 12.03 41.58
N TYR A 251 8.92 12.64 41.66
CA TYR A 251 9.83 12.52 42.80
C TYR A 251 9.98 13.91 43.42
#